data_AF-A0AAX1QLG6-F1
#
_entry.id   AF-A0AAX1QLG6-F1
#
_cell.length_a   1.000
_cell.length_b   1.000
_cell.length_c   1.000
_cell.angle_alpha   90.00
_cell.angle_beta   90.00
_cell.angle_gamma   90.00
#
_symmetry.space_group_name_H-M   'P 1'
#
loop_
_entity.id
_entity.type
_entity.pdbx_description
1 polymer ?
#
loop_
_entity_poly.entity_id
_entity_poly.type
_entity_poly.pdbx_seq_one_letter_code
_entity_poly.pdbx_strand_id
1 'polypeptide(L)' 'MTLIEKLSNLGGIVDRDEMAKACSEIPDEDLRLALMTLALTYNQNIKINEEIFQKQHREIERLQKEIDKLKKAK' A
#
# COMPACT_ATOMS: atom_id res chain seq x y z
N MET A 1 5.73 -24.50 -7.99
CA MET A 1 5.52 -23.05 -7.82
C MET A 1 6.83 -22.35 -8.09
N THR A 2 6.85 -21.37 -8.98
CA THR A 2 8.04 -20.60 -9.35
C THR A 2 8.38 -19.54 -8.29
N LEU A 3 9.60 -19.02 -8.31
CA LEU A 3 10.01 -17.93 -7.41
C LEU A 3 9.10 -16.69 -7.57
N ILE A 4 8.70 -16.36 -8.80
CA ILE A 4 7.82 -15.23 -9.10
C ILE A 4 6.45 -15.41 -8.44
N GLU A 5 5.86 -16.61 -8.53
CA GLU A 5 4.58 -16.89 -7.87
C GLU A 5 4.67 -16.76 -6.35
N LYS A 6 5.78 -17.22 -5.74
CA LYS A 6 6.01 -17.04 -4.30
C LYS A 6 6.13 -15.57 -3.91
N LEU A 7 6.78 -14.75 -4.75
CA LEU A 7 6.91 -13.31 -4.54
C LEU A 7 5.58 -12.57 -4.69
N SER A 8 4.75 -12.95 -5.66
CA SER A 8 3.42 -12.37 -5.84
C SER A 8 2.54 -12.56 -4.60
N ASN A 9 2.69 -13.68 -3.88
CA ASN A 9 1.95 -13.96 -2.65
C ASN A 9 2.38 -13.09 -1.45
N LEU A 10 3.48 -12.34 -1.56
CA LEU A 10 3.91 -11.36 -0.55
C LEU A 10 3.14 -10.04 -0.67
N GLY A 11 2.45 -9.82 -1.79
CA GLY A 11 1.63 -8.63 -2.01
C GLY A 11 0.52 -8.51 -0.96
N GLY A 12 0.33 -7.30 -0.44
CA GLY A 12 -0.71 -7.00 0.55
C GLY A 12 -0.38 -7.37 2.01
N ILE A 13 0.67 -8.14 2.28
CA ILE A 13 1.11 -8.43 3.65
C ILE A 13 1.82 -7.21 4.22
N VAL A 14 1.23 -6.59 5.23
CA VAL A 14 1.80 -5.41 5.93
C VAL A 14 2.38 -5.75 7.30
N ASP A 15 1.97 -6.88 7.87
CA ASP A 15 2.49 -7.39 9.12
C ASP A 15 3.86 -8.06 8.92
N ARG A 16 4.81 -7.74 9.80
CA ARG A 16 6.19 -8.19 9.66
C ARG A 16 6.33 -9.68 9.95
N ASP A 17 5.60 -10.22 10.92
CA ASP A 17 5.72 -11.61 11.33
C ASP A 17 5.02 -12.53 10.32
N GLU A 18 3.90 -12.09 9.77
CA GLU A 18 3.25 -12.76 8.63
C GLU A 18 4.16 -12.77 7.39
N MET A 19 4.81 -11.65 7.09
CA MET A 19 5.76 -11.58 5.98
C MET A 19 6.97 -12.48 6.22
N ALA A 20 7.53 -12.49 7.43
CA ALA A 20 8.65 -13.37 7.80
C ALA A 20 8.28 -14.85 7.63
N LYS A 21 7.05 -15.23 8.00
CA LYS A 21 6.53 -16.58 7.78
C LYS A 21 6.41 -16.91 6.31
N ALA A 22 5.88 -16.01 5.49
CA ALA A 22 5.76 -16.20 4.04
C ALA A 22 7.13 -16.31 3.34
N CYS A 23 8.11 -15.56 3.83
CA CYS A 23 9.48 -15.57 3.32
C CYS A 23 10.33 -16.74 3.86
N SER A 24 9.85 -17.53 4.82
CA SER A 24 10.63 -18.60 5.49
C SER A 24 11.12 -19.69 4.53
N GLU A 25 10.44 -19.90 3.40
CA GLU A 25 10.82 -20.86 2.36
C GLU A 25 11.98 -20.40 1.48
N ILE A 26 12.42 -19.13 1.60
CA ILE A 26 13.58 -18.60 0.89
C ILE A 26 14.84 -19.04 1.67
N PRO A 27 15.72 -19.87 1.07
CA PRO A 27 16.83 -20.48 1.79
C PRO A 27 17.96 -19.50 2.07
N ASP A 28 18.20 -18.56 1.17
CA ASP A 28 19.24 -17.55 1.31
C ASP A 28 18.75 -16.43 2.24
N GLU A 29 19.48 -16.21 3.33
CA GLU A 29 19.07 -15.30 4.40
C GLU A 29 19.10 -13.83 3.96
N ASP A 30 20.13 -13.43 3.22
CA ASP A 30 20.29 -12.05 2.73
C ASP A 30 19.21 -11.72 1.69
N LEU A 31 18.97 -12.65 0.76
CA LEU A 31 17.90 -12.57 -0.22
C LEU A 31 16.53 -12.52 0.46
N ARG A 32 16.30 -13.35 1.47
CA ARG A 32 15.06 -13.37 2.26
C ARG A 32 14.82 -12.02 2.93
N LEU A 33 15.85 -11.47 3.57
CA LEU A 33 15.77 -10.18 4.26
C LEU A 33 15.51 -9.03 3.26
N ALA A 34 16.21 -9.02 2.13
CA ALA A 34 16.03 -8.01 1.09
C ALA A 34 14.61 -8.05 0.51
N LEU A 35 14.09 -9.24 0.19
CA LEU A 35 12.74 -9.41 -0.35
C LEU A 35 11.65 -9.06 0.66
N MET A 36 11.81 -9.47 1.93
CA MET A 36 10.91 -9.09 3.01
C MET A 36 10.84 -7.57 3.17
N THR A 37 12.01 -6.91 3.18
CA THR A 37 12.10 -5.44 3.32
C THR A 37 11.45 -4.72 2.13
N LEU A 38 11.70 -5.20 0.91
CA LEU A 38 11.11 -4.66 -0.31
C LEU A 38 9.59 -4.80 -0.29
N ALA A 39 9.07 -6.00 0.00
CA ALA A 39 7.65 -6.29 -0.01
C ALA A 39 6.90 -5.46 1.06
N LEU A 40 7.44 -5.38 2.28
CA LEU A 40 6.85 -4.56 3.36
C LEU A 40 6.80 -3.09 2.97
N THR A 41 7.90 -2.55 2.43
CA THR A 41 7.96 -1.15 2.01
C THR A 41 6.99 -0.86 0.86
N TYR A 42 6.90 -1.77 -0.11
CA TYR A 42 5.96 -1.66 -1.22
C TYR A 42 4.50 -1.67 -0.74
N ASN A 43 4.14 -2.62 0.12
CA ASN A 43 2.78 -2.75 0.64
C ASN A 43 2.39 -1.54 1.51
N GLN A 44 3.32 -1.03 2.33
CA GLN A 44 3.11 0.19 3.10
C GLN A 44 2.89 1.41 2.19
N ASN A 45 3.66 1.55 1.12
CA ASN A 45 3.49 2.64 0.16
C ASN A 45 2.14 2.59 -0.55
N ILE A 46 1.63 1.40 -0.93
CA ILE A 46 0.28 1.27 -1.48
C ILE A 46 -0.75 1.81 -0.50
N LYS A 47 -0.70 1.38 0.76
CA LYS A 47 -1.64 1.82 1.79
C LYS A 47 -1.59 3.34 2.01
N ILE A 48 -0.38 3.91 2.08
CA ILE A 48 -0.20 5.37 2.22
C ILE A 48 -0.79 6.10 1.00
N ASN A 49 -0.55 5.60 -0.21
CA ASN A 49 -1.09 6.19 -1.43
C ASN A 49 -2.63 6.16 -1.46
N GLU A 50 -3.24 5.04 -1.04
CA GLU A 50 -4.69 4.95 -0.89
C GLU A 50 -5.23 5.97 0.12
N GLU A 51 -4.59 6.10 1.28
CA GLU A 51 -4.97 7.09 2.29
C GLU A 51 -4.85 8.54 1.78
N ILE A 52 -3.77 8.86 1.06
CA ILE A 52 -3.57 10.16 0.42
C ILE A 52 -4.68 10.42 -0.60
N PHE A 53 -4.97 9.46 -1.46
CA PHE A 53 -6.00 9.58 -2.47
C PHE A 53 -7.37 9.83 -1.85
N GLN A 54 -7.73 9.08 -0.80
CA GLN A 54 -8.98 9.26 -0.08
C GLN A 54 -9.07 10.63 0.61
N LYS A 55 -7.97 11.13 1.17
CA LYS A 55 -7.92 12.46 1.78
C LYS A 55 -8.10 13.56 0.74
N GLN A 56 -7.40 13.45 -0.40
CA GLN A 56 -7.53 14.40 -1.51
C GLN A 56 -8.93 14.39 -2.10
N HIS A 57 -9.54 13.22 -2.25
CA HIS A 57 -10.91 13.09 -2.75
C HIS A 57 -11.92 13.84 -1.85
N ARG A 58 -11.86 13.62 -0.54
CA ARG A 58 -12.73 14.35 0.43
C ARG A 58 -12.54 15.86 0.37
N GLU A 59 -11.30 16.32 0.18
CA GLU A 59 -11.00 17.75 0.08
C GLU A 59 -11.59 18.35 -1.20
N ILE A 60 -11.47 17.65 -2.33
CA ILE A 60 -12.10 18.05 -3.59
C ILE A 60 -13.62 18.16 -3.44
N GLU A 61 -14.26 17.16 -2.81
CA GLU A 61 -15.71 17.20 -2.55
C GLU A 61 -16.12 18.39 -1.67
N ARG A 62 -15.32 18.70 -0.65
CA ARG A 62 -15.55 19.84 0.25
C ARG A 62 -15.50 21.16 -0.52
N LEU A 63 -14.45 21.36 -1.33
CA LEU A 63 -14.25 22.55 -2.14
C LEU A 63 -15.36 22.70 -3.19
N GLN A 64 -15.78 21.60 -3.83
CA GLN A 64 -16.87 21.63 -4.81
C GLN A 64 -18.18 22.12 -4.17
N LYS A 65 -18.52 21.62 -2.98
CA LYS A 65 -19.70 22.07 -2.22
C LYS A 65 -19.63 23.56 -1.84
N GLU A 66 -18.44 24.05 -1.52
CA GLU A 66 -18.22 25.47 -1.21
C GLU A 66 -18.43 26.35 -2.44
N ILE A 67 -17.85 25.96 -3.59
CA ILE A 67 -18.04 26.63 -4.87
C ILE A 67 -19.53 26.69 -5.25
N ASP A 68 -20.26 25.60 -5.08
CA ASP A 68 -21.69 25.55 -5.44
C ASP A 68 -22.55 26.44 -4.54
N LYS A 69 -22.20 26.59 -3.25
CA LYS A 69 -22.86 27.54 -2.35
C LYS A 69 -22.60 28.99 -2.77
N LEU A 70 -21.35 29.32 -3.09
CA LEU A 70 -20.96 30.66 -3.53
C LEU A 70 -21.65 31.05 -4.84
N LYS A 71 -21.80 30.09 -5.78
CA LYS A 71 -22.53 30.31 -7.04
C LYS A 71 -24.02 30.60 -6.83
N LYS A 72 -24.65 30.00 -5.82
CA LYS A 72 -26.07 30.21 -5.50
C LYS A 72 -26.34 31.50 -4.73
N ALA A 73 -25.32 32.04 -4.07
CA ALA A 73 -25.40 33.29 -3.31
C ALA A 73 -25.22 34.54 -4.19
N LYS A 74 -24.99 34.36 -5.49
CA LYS A 74 -24.80 35.41 -6.50
C LYS A 74 -25.97 35.39 -7.48
#